data_AF-A0A6G1JJE2-F1
#
_entry.id   AF-A0A6G1JJE2-F1
#
_cell.length_a   1.000
_cell.length_b   1.000
_cell.length_c   1.000
_cell.angle_alpha   90.00
_cell.angle_beta   90.00
_cell.angle_gamma   90.00
#
_symmetry.space_group_name_H-M   'P 1'
#
loop_
_entity.id
_entity.type
_entity.pdbx_description
1 polymer ?
#
loop_
_entity_poly.entity_id
_entity_poly.type
_entity_poly.pdbx_seq_one_letter_code
_entity_poly.pdbx_strand_id
1 'polypeptide(L)'
;MNDIHYQKHFIPLESNPEVFTKLSHKLGVAEALSFVDIWALDEVEHLPRLALALGLVFPTSNNVNLLKILDNRSTRKLMEMG
;
A
#
# COMPACT_ATOMS: atom_id res chain seq x y z
N MET A 1 -35.23 9.24 -21.75
CA MET A 1 -33.83 8.91 -22.05
C MET A 1 -33.21 8.56 -20.70
N ASN A 2 -32.86 7.29 -20.44
CA ASN A 2 -32.22 6.93 -19.17
C ASN A 2 -30.75 7.30 -19.26
N ASP A 3 -30.29 8.21 -18.40
CA ASP A 3 -28.86 8.53 -18.26
C ASP A 3 -28.13 7.30 -17.69
N ILE A 4 -27.36 6.63 -18.54
CA ILE A 4 -26.45 5.57 -18.11
C ILE A 4 -25.29 6.26 -17.41
N HIS A 5 -25.33 6.29 -16.08
CA HIS A 5 -24.22 6.80 -15.27
C HIS A 5 -22.99 5.90 -15.45
N TYR A 6 -22.07 6.32 -16.34
CA TYR A 6 -20.78 5.69 -16.48
C TYR A 6 -19.95 5.93 -15.21
N GLN A 7 -19.67 4.86 -14.47
CA GLN A 7 -18.74 4.90 -13.34
C GLN A 7 -17.31 4.75 -13.87
N LYS A 8 -16.51 5.82 -13.75
CA LYS A 8 -15.09 5.79 -14.10
C LYS A 8 -14.40 4.77 -13.20
N HIS A 9 -13.79 3.77 -13.83
CA HIS A 9 -12.98 2.77 -13.16
C HIS A 9 -11.65 2.64 -13.89
N PHE A 10 -10.64 2.18 -13.15
CA PHE A 10 -9.33 1.86 -13.70
C PHE A 10 -9.10 0.36 -13.62
N ILE A 11 -8.27 -0.14 -14.52
CA ILE A 11 -7.83 -1.53 -14.46
C ILE A 11 -6.95 -1.69 -13.21
N PRO A 12 -7.19 -2.69 -12.35
CA PRO A 12 -6.34 -2.95 -11.20
C PRO A 12 -4.89 -3.17 -11.65
N LEU A 13 -3.97 -2.56 -10.91
CA LEU A 13 -2.55 -2.71 -11.17
C LEU A 13 -2.04 -4.02 -10.57
N GLU A 14 -1.25 -4.76 -11.33
CA GLU A 14 -0.56 -5.95 -10.82
C GLU A 14 0.44 -5.56 -9.72
N SER A 15 0.48 -6.33 -8.63
CA SER A 15 1.44 -6.15 -7.54
C SER A 15 2.85 -6.62 -7.94
N ASN A 16 3.45 -5.92 -8.91
CA ASN A 16 4.74 -6.27 -9.50
C ASN A 16 5.66 -5.03 -9.55
N PRO A 17 6.87 -5.07 -8.98
CA PRO A 17 7.75 -3.91 -8.88
C PRO A 17 8.16 -3.32 -10.23
N GLU A 18 8.29 -4.12 -11.29
CA GLU A 18 8.60 -3.63 -12.63
C GLU A 18 7.45 -2.77 -13.19
N VAL A 19 6.21 -3.22 -12.97
CA VAL A 19 5.00 -2.51 -13.38
C VAL A 19 4.89 -1.17 -12.65
N PHE A 20 5.07 -1.17 -11.32
CA PHE A 20 5.04 0.05 -10.51
C PHE A 20 6.16 1.04 -10.87
N THR A 21 7.38 0.54 -11.07
CA THR A 21 8.54 1.36 -11.44
C THR A 21 8.30 2.05 -12.78
N LYS A 22 7.94 1.26 -13.81
CA LYS A 22 7.65 1.77 -15.16
C LYS A 22 6.49 2.77 -15.17
N LEU A 23 5.44 2.52 -14.39
CA LEU A 23 4.33 3.46 -14.27
C LEU A 23 4.77 4.76 -13.59
N SER A 24 5.56 4.68 -12.52
CA SER A 24 6.04 5.84 -11.77
C SER A 24 6.92 6.74 -12.63
N HIS A 25 7.84 6.18 -13.41
CA HIS A 25 8.67 6.94 -14.34
C HIS A 25 7.83 7.62 -15.43
N LYS A 26 6.82 6.92 -15.97
CA LYS A 26 5.84 7.52 -16.92
C LYS A 26 5.06 8.69 -16.31
N LEU A 27 4.88 8.72 -14.99
CA LEU A 27 4.22 9.79 -14.25
C LEU A 27 5.18 10.92 -13.83
N GLY A 28 6.47 10.82 -14.15
CA GLY A 28 7.48 11.85 -13.88
C GLY A 28 8.26 11.67 -12.58
N VAL A 29 8.20 10.50 -11.95
CA VAL A 29 9.10 10.16 -10.84
C VAL A 29 10.53 10.02 -11.34
N ALA A 30 11.50 10.44 -10.51
CA ALA A 30 12.93 10.36 -10.85
C ALA A 30 13.38 8.92 -11.13
N GLU A 31 14.20 8.73 -12.17
CA GLU A 31 14.78 7.43 -12.57
C GLU A 31 15.67 6.79 -11.48
N ALA A 32 16.14 7.60 -10.51
CA ALA A 32 16.90 7.11 -9.36
C ALA A 32 16.04 6.36 -8.33
N LEU A 33 14.72 6.38 -8.47
CA LEU A 33 13.77 5.68 -7.60
C LEU A 33 13.17 4.49 -8.34
N SER A 34 13.02 3.38 -7.63
CA SER A 34 12.40 2.15 -8.13
C SER A 34 11.65 1.43 -7.01
N PHE A 35 10.72 0.57 -7.41
CA PHE A 35 10.09 -0.39 -6.51
C PHE A 35 10.90 -1.68 -6.48
N VAL A 36 10.95 -2.33 -5.33
CA VAL A 36 11.59 -3.62 -5.12
C VAL A 36 10.68 -4.52 -4.31
N ASP A 37 10.74 -5.82 -4.55
CA ASP A 37 9.97 -6.79 -3.78
C ASP A 37 10.56 -6.99 -2.39
N ILE A 38 9.67 -7.23 -1.43
CA ILE A 38 10.00 -7.61 -0.06
C ILE A 38 9.45 -9.02 0.14
N TRP A 39 10.36 -9.97 0.35
CA TRP A 39 10.02 -11.38 0.55
C TRP A 39 9.50 -11.66 1.95
N ALA A 40 10.04 -10.96 2.94
CA ALA A 40 9.75 -11.14 4.36
C ALA A 40 9.83 -9.79 5.08
N LEU A 41 8.85 -9.47 5.93
CA LEU A 41 8.79 -8.20 6.68
C LEU A 41 9.47 -8.30 8.05
N ASP A 42 9.64 -9.50 8.56
CA ASP A 42 10.27 -9.83 9.85
C ASP A 42 11.81 -9.78 9.78
N GLU A 43 12.38 -9.86 8.59
CA GLU A 43 13.83 -9.80 8.37
C GLU A 43 14.26 -8.39 7.95
N VAL A 44 14.34 -7.49 8.93
CA VAL A 44 14.64 -6.05 8.74
C VAL A 44 15.96 -5.79 7.98
N GLU A 45 16.91 -6.73 8.07
CA GLU A 45 18.22 -6.66 7.40
C GLU A 45 18.11 -6.75 5.87
N HIS A 46 17.02 -7.34 5.35
CA HIS A 46 16.75 -7.45 3.92
C HIS A 46 15.94 -6.26 3.37
N LEU A 47 15.48 -5.35 4.24
CA LEU A 47 14.77 -4.16 3.80
C LEU A 47 15.74 -3.12 3.21
N PRO A 48 15.35 -2.42 2.14
CA PRO A 48 16.14 -1.33 1.60
C PRO A 48 16.33 -0.24 2.65
N ARG A 49 17.59 0.04 3.00
CA ARG A 49 17.96 1.05 4.03
C ARG A 49 17.43 2.46 3.77
N LEU A 50 17.09 2.78 2.53
CA LEU A 50 16.60 4.10 2.09
C LEU A 50 15.21 4.02 1.43
N ALA A 51 14.37 3.08 1.87
CA ALA A 51 12.99 3.02 1.39
C ALA A 51 12.21 4.29 1.78
N LEU A 52 11.58 4.94 0.81
CA LEU A 52 10.74 6.13 1.03
C LEU A 52 9.29 5.78 1.41
N ALA A 53 8.81 4.62 0.96
CA ALA A 53 7.45 4.14 1.19
C ALA A 53 7.40 2.61 1.12
N LEU A 54 6.34 2.03 1.70
CA LEU A 54 6.01 0.61 1.62
C LEU A 54 4.64 0.47 0.95
N GLY A 55 4.59 -0.25 -0.18
CA GLY A 55 3.33 -0.65 -0.82
C GLY A 55 2.89 -2.00 -0.31
N LEU A 56 1.67 -2.09 0.24
CA LEU A 56 1.10 -3.35 0.75
C LEU A 56 -0.24 -3.62 0.06
N VAL A 57 -0.34 -4.76 -0.62
CA VAL A 57 -1.58 -5.26 -1.20
C VAL A 57 -2.10 -6.38 -0.32
N PHE A 58 -3.31 -6.23 0.19
CA PHE A 58 -3.96 -7.24 1.03
C PHE A 58 -5.45 -7.32 0.67
N PRO A 59 -6.09 -8.48 0.88
CA PRO A 59 -7.51 -8.63 0.63
C PRO A 59 -8.31 -7.73 1.57
N THR A 60 -9.19 -6.91 0.99
CA THR A 60 -10.18 -6.16 1.77
C THR A 60 -11.41 -7.05 1.96
N SER A 61 -11.51 -7.73 3.10
CA SER A 61 -12.80 -8.29 3.52
C SER A 61 -13.68 -7.19 4.12
N ASN A 62 -15.00 -7.33 4.06
CA ASN A 62 -15.96 -6.39 4.70
C ASN A 62 -15.74 -6.22 6.23
N ASN A 63 -14.88 -7.04 6.85
CA ASN A 63 -14.57 -7.00 8.28
C ASN A 63 -13.13 -6.53 8.57
N VAL A 64 -12.33 -6.15 7.56
CA VAL A 64 -11.00 -5.56 7.82
C VAL A 64 -11.20 -4.14 8.30
N ASN A 65 -11.22 -3.98 9.62
CA ASN A 65 -11.31 -2.69 10.26
C ASN A 65 -9.97 -1.96 10.09
N LEU A 66 -9.82 -1.16 9.03
CA LEU A 66 -8.59 -0.43 8.68
C LEU A 66 -8.07 0.43 9.84
N LEU A 67 -8.97 0.86 10.73
CA LEU A 67 -8.63 1.54 11.99
C LEU A 67 -7.71 0.69 12.89
N LYS A 68 -7.82 -0.64 12.89
CA LYS A 68 -6.95 -1.54 13.67
C LYS A 68 -5.55 -1.70 13.07
N ILE A 69 -5.41 -1.47 11.76
CA ILE A 69 -4.12 -1.57 11.04
C ILE A 69 -3.34 -0.26 11.19
N LEU A 70 -4.04 0.87 11.25
CA LEU A 70 -3.44 2.21 11.41
C LEU A 70 -3.23 2.62 12.88
N ASP A 71 -3.98 2.06 13.83
CA ASP A 71 -3.88 2.41 15.26
C ASP A 71 -2.80 1.63 16.02
N ASN A 72 -1.57 1.69 15.51
CA ASN A 72 -0.38 1.25 16.22
C ASN A 72 0.28 2.47 16.88
N ARG A 73 -0.19 2.86 18.08
CA ARG A 73 0.55 3.49 19.22
C ARG A 73 -0.33 4.06 20.34
N SER A 74 -1.66 4.15 20.20
CA SER A 74 -2.52 4.84 21.19
C SER A 74 -3.39 3.93 22.08
N THR A 75 -3.52 2.64 21.76
CA THR A 75 -4.44 1.71 22.44
C THR A 75 -4.01 1.27 23.85
N ARG A 76 -2.74 1.44 24.25
CA ARG A 76 -2.29 1.05 25.61
C ARG A 76 -2.95 1.85 26.73
N LYS A 77 -3.36 3.10 26.48
CA LYS A 77 -3.89 3.97 27.54
C LYS A 77 -5.36 3.72 27.88
N LEU A 78 -6.10 3.00 27.02
CA LEU A 78 -7.54 2.72 27.21
C LEU A 78 -7.82 1.33 27.78
N MET A 79 -6.86 0.40 27.75
CA MET A 79 -6.99 -0.89 28.44
C MET A 79 -6.46 -0.88 29.89
N GLU A 80 -5.70 0.15 30.29
CA GLU A 80 -5.20 0.32 31.67
C GLU A 80 -6.15 1.13 32.58
N MET A 81 -7.30 1.58 32.07
CA MET A 81 -8.30 2.36 32.81
C MET A 81 -9.68 1.67 32.90
N GLY A 82 -9.73 0.35 32.70
CA GLY A 82 -10.93 -0.48 32.85
C GLY A 82 -10.65 -1.70 33.70
#